data_AF-A0A520CU05-F1
#
_entry.id   AF-A0A520CU05-F1
#
_cell.length_a   1.000
_cell.length_b   1.000
_cell.length_c   1.000
_cell.angle_alpha   90.00
_cell.angle_beta   90.00
_cell.angle_gamma   90.00
#
_symmetry.space_group_name_H-M   'P 1'
#
loop_
_entity.id
_entity.type
_entity.pdbx_description
1 polymer ?
#
loop_
_entity_poly.entity_id
_entity_poly.type
_entity_poly.pdbx_seq_one_letter_code
_entity_poly.pdbx_strand_id
1 'polypeptide(L)'
;MKKILLLLLFFPTILFAQITPGRYKLKLAGDMLCMERNASNWIRVADDCREGSNNCGKQVWQIVSSRVAPGVFQILLIGSGKQLTWDDGVAGAPTLKLTLETRYPNAKIKYQSFRIVDNDKGTFKIQPAIDATATNDYYLSANVSAGAYYGVGIFNSRVSGNIKNAWVFAPPITPLPPQASPSVIVAPPSDNKLDIDFKTGADNLEMKPFQENVEVRIIIKNKADVILLNANKGQNWANNSIRRVTINLPADITLNELKELHVYRKQKLGGTPTTTIFNIAEKDNWNVDKISTTARLKVDGVIKSFKFPDFISPAGSSHPLFRFVFEGGDGRTEGQIYKGVLSYMAPDIYPRAAATNPLVKIETLTGGDDLRGGNDNLNVLIRLKIRPVRNIAINNINGGQKWGNFTEKSFTKTITAAPFTFDDIEDIVLRHTGGGGMGADNWYLDKLKISLTIEGETRVLVDQVDAPIHYFKGDSRSKTFQIIR
;
A
#
# COMPACT_ATOMS: atom_id res chain seq x y z
N MET A 1 48.18 19.44 -7.83
CA MET A 1 46.95 18.62 -7.77
C MET A 1 46.10 18.78 -9.04
N LYS A 2 46.59 18.35 -10.22
CA LYS A 2 45.86 18.45 -11.51
C LYS A 2 46.02 17.22 -12.42
N LYS A 3 46.45 16.06 -11.88
CA LYS A 3 46.74 14.84 -12.66
C LYS A 3 45.90 13.60 -12.29
N ILE A 4 44.89 13.74 -11.43
CA ILE A 4 44.04 12.60 -10.99
C ILE A 4 42.64 12.60 -11.67
N LEU A 5 42.24 13.66 -12.38
CA LEU A 5 40.87 13.78 -12.91
C LEU A 5 40.65 13.13 -14.30
N LEU A 6 41.68 12.59 -14.96
CA LEU A 6 41.56 12.07 -16.34
C LEU A 6 41.41 10.53 -16.42
N LEU A 7 41.43 9.80 -15.30
CA LEU A 7 41.37 8.33 -15.32
C LEU A 7 39.95 7.74 -15.22
N LEU A 8 38.91 8.57 -15.02
CA LEU A 8 37.51 8.12 -14.85
C LEU A 8 36.65 8.22 -16.14
N LEU A 9 37.21 8.68 -17.26
CA LEU A 9 36.45 8.88 -18.51
C LEU A 9 36.57 7.73 -19.54
N PHE A 10 37.29 6.65 -19.23
CA PHE A 10 37.52 5.52 -20.16
C PHE A 10 37.23 4.13 -19.61
N PHE A 11 36.47 4.01 -18.52
CA PHE A 11 35.81 2.74 -18.22
C PHE A 11 34.43 2.77 -18.87
N PRO A 12 34.19 2.09 -20.01
CA PRO A 12 32.84 1.67 -20.31
C PRO A 12 32.43 0.84 -19.10
N THR A 13 31.53 1.37 -18.27
CA THR A 13 30.83 0.56 -17.29
C THR A 13 30.18 -0.53 -18.10
N ILE A 14 30.77 -1.72 -18.08
CA ILE A 14 30.14 -2.94 -18.55
C ILE A 14 28.97 -3.10 -17.59
N LEU A 15 27.84 -2.49 -17.97
CA LEU A 15 26.56 -2.70 -17.33
C LEU A 15 26.21 -4.14 -17.68
N PHE A 16 26.64 -5.06 -16.82
CA PHE A 16 26.10 -6.40 -16.81
C PHE A 16 24.58 -6.24 -16.75
N ALA A 17 23.89 -6.81 -17.74
CA ALA A 17 22.46 -6.68 -17.88
C ALA A 17 21.78 -7.42 -16.72
N GLN A 18 21.63 -6.74 -15.58
CA GLN A 18 20.96 -7.29 -14.43
C GLN A 18 19.49 -7.50 -14.77
N ILE A 19 18.97 -8.67 -14.43
CA ILE A 19 17.53 -8.96 -14.56
C ILE A 19 16.75 -7.95 -13.70
N THR A 20 15.78 -7.27 -14.31
CA THR A 20 14.89 -6.35 -13.61
C THR A 20 13.57 -7.06 -13.28
N PRO A 21 12.88 -6.70 -12.18
CA PRO A 21 11.52 -7.19 -11.95
C PRO A 21 10.60 -6.82 -13.13
N GLY A 22 9.83 -7.78 -13.63
CA GLY A 22 9.09 -7.60 -14.88
C GLY A 22 8.36 -8.86 -15.33
N ARG A 23 7.77 -8.82 -16.53
CA ARG A 23 7.11 -9.96 -17.17
C ARG A 23 8.00 -10.49 -18.28
N TYR A 24 8.23 -11.80 -18.28
CA TYR A 24 9.13 -12.46 -19.21
C TYR A 24 8.55 -13.80 -19.69
N LYS A 25 8.93 -14.19 -20.90
CA LYS A 25 8.98 -15.58 -21.33
C LYS A 25 10.37 -16.12 -21.00
N LEU A 26 10.45 -17.23 -20.27
CA LEU A 26 11.72 -17.88 -19.97
C LEU A 26 12.02 -18.87 -21.09
N LYS A 27 12.91 -18.49 -22.01
CA LYS A 27 13.31 -19.30 -23.16
C LYS A 27 14.54 -20.12 -22.84
N LEU A 28 14.60 -21.36 -23.27
CA LEU A 28 15.78 -22.21 -23.11
C LEU A 28 16.88 -21.73 -24.06
N ALA A 29 18.08 -21.48 -23.55
CA ALA A 29 19.17 -20.93 -24.36
C ALA A 29 19.57 -21.88 -25.50
N GLY A 30 19.64 -21.34 -26.71
CA GLY A 30 19.95 -22.11 -27.92
C GLY A 30 18.76 -22.87 -28.52
N ASP A 31 17.57 -22.78 -27.93
CA ASP A 31 16.34 -23.36 -28.47
C ASP A 31 15.23 -22.30 -28.60
N MET A 32 14.16 -22.62 -29.33
CA MET A 32 12.95 -21.79 -29.41
C MET A 32 11.89 -22.16 -28.36
N LEU A 33 12.28 -22.95 -27.36
CA LEU A 33 11.37 -23.52 -26.36
C LEU A 33 11.20 -22.57 -25.16
N CYS A 34 9.96 -22.27 -24.80
CA CYS A 34 9.55 -21.45 -23.67
C CYS A 34 9.05 -22.31 -22.51
N MET A 35 9.36 -21.92 -21.28
CA MET A 35 8.76 -22.51 -20.09
C MET A 35 7.24 -22.25 -20.05
N GLU A 36 6.45 -23.31 -19.91
CA GLU A 36 4.99 -23.32 -20.00
C GLU A 36 4.36 -24.16 -18.88
N ARG A 37 3.22 -23.70 -18.35
CA ARG A 37 2.30 -24.56 -17.60
C ARG A 37 1.34 -25.31 -18.54
N ASN A 38 1.39 -26.65 -18.55
CA ASN A 38 0.45 -27.47 -19.31
C ASN A 38 -0.96 -27.54 -18.66
N ALA A 39 -1.89 -28.27 -19.30
CA ALA A 39 -3.26 -28.42 -18.79
C ALA A 39 -3.35 -29.17 -17.45
N SER A 40 -2.43 -30.09 -17.18
CA SER A 40 -2.34 -30.87 -15.93
C SER A 40 -1.59 -30.14 -14.80
N ASN A 41 -1.34 -28.83 -14.95
CA ASN A 41 -0.52 -27.99 -14.05
C ASN A 41 0.95 -28.41 -13.92
N TRP A 42 1.48 -29.24 -14.82
CA TRP A 42 2.91 -29.53 -14.88
C TRP A 42 3.65 -28.45 -15.66
N ILE A 43 4.89 -28.22 -15.27
CA ILE A 43 5.76 -27.26 -15.94
C ILE A 43 6.60 -28.03 -16.96
N ARG A 44 6.55 -27.55 -18.20
CA ARG A 44 7.31 -28.10 -19.33
C ARG A 44 7.97 -26.98 -20.10
N VAL A 45 8.77 -27.30 -21.11
CA VAL A 45 9.04 -26.37 -22.20
C VAL A 45 8.22 -26.75 -23.44
N ALA A 46 7.80 -25.76 -24.19
CA ALA A 46 7.02 -25.89 -25.42
C ALA A 46 7.45 -24.82 -26.43
N ASP A 47 7.09 -24.99 -27.70
CA ASP A 47 7.34 -23.95 -28.70
C ASP A 47 6.74 -22.62 -28.26
N ASP A 48 7.41 -21.53 -28.65
CA ASP A 48 6.91 -20.19 -28.37
C ASP A 48 5.48 -20.03 -28.90
N CYS A 49 4.57 -19.61 -28.03
CA CYS A 49 3.18 -19.47 -28.40
C CYS A 49 3.03 -18.44 -29.55
N ARG A 50 2.22 -18.78 -30.55
CA ARG A 50 1.86 -17.82 -31.61
C ARG A 50 0.90 -16.77 -31.07
N GLU A 51 1.05 -15.54 -31.56
CA GLU A 51 0.16 -14.43 -31.24
C GLU A 51 -1.31 -14.80 -31.49
N GLY A 52 -2.20 -14.40 -30.57
CA GLY A 52 -3.62 -14.75 -30.62
C GLY A 52 -3.97 -16.15 -30.12
N SER A 53 -3.00 -17.00 -29.78
CA SER A 53 -3.31 -18.30 -29.16
C SER A 53 -3.73 -18.14 -27.69
N ASN A 54 -4.82 -18.80 -27.30
CA ASN A 54 -5.33 -18.83 -25.91
C ASN A 54 -4.32 -19.40 -24.89
N ASN A 55 -3.22 -19.98 -25.36
CA ASN A 55 -2.20 -20.60 -24.52
C ASN A 55 -1.05 -19.65 -24.15
N CYS A 56 -0.95 -18.46 -24.74
CA CYS A 56 0.20 -17.58 -24.48
C CYS A 56 0.34 -17.16 -23.01
N GLY A 57 -0.77 -17.00 -22.28
CA GLY A 57 -0.73 -16.69 -20.85
C GLY A 57 -0.01 -17.77 -20.01
N LYS A 58 0.06 -19.01 -20.51
CA LYS A 58 0.72 -20.13 -19.82
C LYS A 58 2.25 -20.08 -19.91
N GLN A 59 2.81 -19.20 -20.76
CA GLN A 59 4.25 -19.02 -20.97
C GLN A 59 4.79 -17.70 -20.40
N VAL A 60 3.95 -16.88 -19.78
CA VAL A 60 4.33 -15.56 -19.24
C VAL A 60 4.50 -15.64 -17.73
N TRP A 61 5.69 -15.26 -17.28
CA TRP A 61 6.11 -15.33 -15.89
C TRP A 61 6.44 -13.93 -15.37
N GLN A 62 6.02 -13.62 -14.16
CA GLN A 62 6.37 -12.39 -13.48
C GLN A 62 7.53 -12.65 -12.52
N ILE A 63 8.57 -11.85 -12.66
CA ILE A 63 9.76 -11.85 -11.82
C ILE A 63 9.63 -10.69 -10.84
N VAL A 64 9.62 -11.01 -9.55
CA VAL A 64 9.44 -10.03 -8.47
C VAL A 64 10.64 -10.11 -7.54
N SER A 65 11.22 -8.97 -7.19
CA SER A 65 12.28 -8.93 -6.18
C SER A 65 11.74 -9.35 -4.81
N SER A 66 12.43 -10.29 -4.17
CA SER A 66 12.12 -10.71 -2.80
C SER A 66 12.62 -9.65 -1.82
N ARG A 67 11.82 -9.38 -0.79
CA ARG A 67 12.25 -8.52 0.33
C ARG A 67 13.20 -9.24 1.30
N VAL A 68 13.35 -10.55 1.17
CA VAL A 68 14.15 -11.38 2.09
C VAL A 68 15.64 -11.12 1.93
N ALA A 69 16.13 -10.96 0.69
CA ALA A 69 17.51 -10.64 0.40
C ALA A 69 17.68 -9.98 -0.98
N PRO A 70 18.65 -9.06 -1.16
CA PRO A 70 19.01 -8.54 -2.47
C PRO A 70 19.40 -9.66 -3.45
N GLY A 71 19.00 -9.53 -4.72
CA GLY A 71 19.30 -10.53 -5.76
C GLY A 71 18.53 -11.85 -5.64
N VAL A 72 17.54 -11.92 -4.76
CA VAL A 72 16.59 -13.04 -4.66
C VAL A 72 15.26 -12.64 -5.27
N PHE A 73 14.67 -13.54 -6.03
CA PHE A 73 13.47 -13.33 -6.82
C PHE A 73 12.40 -14.38 -6.53
N GLN A 74 11.15 -14.02 -6.76
CA GLN A 74 10.03 -14.94 -6.88
C GLN A 74 9.62 -15.01 -8.35
N ILE A 75 9.25 -16.19 -8.81
CA ILE A 75 8.85 -16.45 -10.20
C ILE A 75 7.38 -16.88 -10.19
N LEU A 76 6.50 -16.03 -10.70
CA LEU A 76 5.05 -16.21 -10.63
C LEU A 76 4.48 -16.47 -12.02
N LEU A 77 3.56 -17.42 -12.15
CA LEU A 77 2.84 -17.63 -13.41
C LEU A 77 1.68 -16.63 -13.52
N ILE A 78 1.74 -15.76 -14.53
CA ILE A 78 0.68 -14.79 -14.81
C ILE A 78 -0.64 -15.50 -15.09
N GLY A 79 -1.74 -14.93 -14.57
CA GLY A 79 -3.09 -15.48 -14.71
C GLY A 79 -3.43 -16.61 -13.74
N SER A 80 -2.45 -17.23 -13.08
CA SER A 80 -2.72 -18.21 -12.00
C SER A 80 -2.51 -17.62 -10.60
N GLY A 81 -1.64 -16.61 -10.46
CA GLY A 81 -1.21 -16.08 -9.17
C GLY A 81 -0.39 -17.06 -8.33
N LYS A 82 -0.01 -18.22 -8.88
CA LYS A 82 0.83 -19.23 -8.24
C LYS A 82 2.31 -18.96 -8.50
N GLN A 83 3.16 -19.38 -7.57
CA GLN A 83 4.61 -19.21 -7.60
C GLN A 83 5.29 -20.55 -7.86
N LEU A 84 6.41 -20.53 -8.58
CA LEU A 84 7.32 -21.67 -8.62
C LEU A 84 7.73 -22.00 -7.18
N THR A 85 7.54 -23.25 -6.80
CA THR A 85 7.84 -23.77 -5.47
C THR A 85 8.68 -25.02 -5.63
N TRP A 86 9.81 -25.06 -4.94
CA TRP A 86 10.71 -26.21 -4.90
C TRP A 86 10.68 -26.85 -3.49
N ASP A 87 10.95 -28.16 -3.39
CA ASP A 87 11.09 -28.83 -2.10
C ASP A 87 12.55 -29.16 -1.76
N ASP A 88 12.86 -29.28 -0.47
CA ASP A 88 14.21 -29.60 0.01
C ASP A 88 14.65 -31.04 -0.31
N GLY A 89 13.71 -31.90 -0.74
CA GLY A 89 13.98 -33.26 -1.19
C GLY A 89 14.83 -34.07 -0.21
N VAL A 90 15.45 -35.13 -0.72
CA VAL A 90 16.50 -35.87 -0.01
C VAL A 90 17.85 -35.34 -0.47
N ALA A 91 18.78 -35.08 0.46
CA ALA A 91 20.13 -34.64 0.12
C ALA A 91 20.78 -35.59 -0.91
N GLY A 92 21.29 -35.02 -2.01
CA GLY A 92 21.90 -35.78 -3.10
C GLY A 92 20.92 -36.36 -4.13
N ALA A 93 19.61 -36.09 -4.01
CA ALA A 93 18.66 -36.48 -5.04
C ALA A 93 19.03 -35.85 -6.40
N PRO A 94 18.89 -36.57 -7.52
CA PRO A 94 19.20 -36.04 -8.85
C PRO A 94 18.29 -34.86 -9.24
N THR A 95 17.08 -34.82 -8.69
CA THR A 95 16.08 -33.78 -8.94
C THR A 95 15.34 -33.41 -7.66
N LEU A 96 15.04 -32.12 -7.48
CA LEU A 96 14.06 -31.64 -6.51
C LEU A 96 12.71 -31.45 -7.22
N LYS A 97 11.62 -31.63 -6.48
CA LYS A 97 10.28 -31.44 -7.01
C LYS A 97 10.06 -29.96 -7.29
N LEU A 98 9.40 -29.67 -8.41
CA LEU A 98 8.99 -28.33 -8.77
C LEU A 98 7.47 -28.31 -8.97
N THR A 99 6.77 -27.45 -8.23
CA THR A 99 5.32 -27.28 -8.33
C THR A 99 4.93 -25.82 -8.46
N LEU A 100 3.64 -25.58 -8.73
CA LEU A 100 3.02 -24.27 -8.69
C LEU A 100 2.07 -24.19 -7.50
N GLU A 101 2.45 -23.41 -6.50
CA GLU A 101 1.67 -23.24 -5.27
C GLU A 101 1.24 -21.78 -5.08
N THR A 102 0.23 -21.56 -4.25
CA THR A 102 -0.06 -20.22 -3.76
C THR A 102 1.10 -19.72 -2.89
N ARG A 103 1.18 -18.40 -2.69
CA ARG A 103 2.24 -17.80 -1.89
C ARG A 103 2.26 -18.40 -0.49
N TYR A 104 3.41 -18.90 -0.08
CA TYR A 104 3.62 -19.44 1.24
C TYR A 104 3.70 -18.32 2.30
N PRO A 105 3.28 -18.60 3.55
CA PRO A 105 3.53 -17.70 4.68
C PRO A 105 5.04 -17.59 4.94
N ASN A 106 5.47 -16.52 5.62
CA ASN A 106 6.87 -16.10 5.75
C ASN A 106 7.86 -17.23 6.08
N ALA A 107 7.50 -18.19 6.94
CA ALA A 107 8.38 -19.30 7.34
C ALA A 107 8.76 -20.26 6.20
N LYS A 108 7.92 -20.39 5.16
CA LYS A 108 8.16 -21.28 4.01
C LYS A 108 8.51 -20.52 2.72
N ILE A 109 8.61 -19.18 2.76
CA ILE A 109 8.86 -18.38 1.54
C ILE A 109 10.19 -18.70 0.87
N LYS A 110 11.15 -19.29 1.59
CA LYS A 110 12.44 -19.77 1.05
C LYS A 110 12.27 -20.77 -0.09
N TYR A 111 11.25 -21.63 -0.01
CA TYR A 111 10.90 -22.61 -1.04
C TYR A 111 10.29 -22.00 -2.31
N GLN A 112 10.02 -20.69 -2.29
CA GLN A 112 9.51 -19.90 -3.43
C GLN A 112 10.48 -18.80 -3.85
N SER A 113 11.72 -18.91 -3.38
CA SER A 113 12.77 -17.91 -3.58
C SER A 113 13.87 -18.50 -4.47
N PHE A 114 14.31 -17.72 -5.44
CA PHE A 114 15.31 -18.12 -6.44
C PHE A 114 16.38 -17.04 -6.59
N ARG A 115 17.62 -17.46 -6.85
CA ARG A 115 18.69 -16.59 -7.35
C ARG A 115 18.75 -16.73 -8.86
N ILE A 116 18.83 -15.59 -9.54
CA ILE A 116 19.02 -15.53 -11.00
C ILE A 116 20.42 -14.99 -11.20
N VAL A 117 21.31 -15.82 -11.74
CA VAL A 117 22.73 -15.56 -11.86
C VAL A 117 23.10 -15.49 -13.33
N ASP A 118 23.86 -14.48 -13.71
CA ASP A 118 24.39 -14.36 -15.06
C ASP A 118 25.21 -15.60 -15.41
N ASN A 119 25.01 -16.14 -16.60
CA ASN A 119 25.78 -17.28 -17.11
C ASN A 119 26.75 -16.81 -18.21
N ASP A 120 26.25 -16.67 -19.44
CA ASP A 120 27.03 -16.22 -20.58
C ASP A 120 26.15 -15.51 -21.62
N LYS A 121 26.66 -14.45 -22.26
CA LYS A 121 26.04 -13.83 -23.45
C LYS A 121 24.53 -13.53 -23.30
N GLY A 122 24.11 -13.00 -22.14
CA GLY A 122 22.72 -12.65 -21.87
C GLY A 122 21.81 -13.82 -21.50
N THR A 123 22.38 -14.98 -21.18
CA THR A 123 21.67 -16.11 -20.57
C THR A 123 21.89 -16.12 -19.04
N PHE A 124 20.98 -16.76 -18.35
CA PHE A 124 20.93 -16.79 -16.89
C PHE A 124 20.70 -18.21 -16.39
N LYS A 125 21.32 -18.53 -15.25
CA LYS A 125 21.03 -19.72 -14.45
C LYS A 125 20.10 -19.35 -13.31
N ILE A 126 19.12 -20.21 -13.04
CA ILE A 126 18.14 -19.98 -11.98
C ILE A 126 18.33 -21.07 -10.93
N GLN A 127 18.62 -20.67 -9.69
CA GLN A 127 18.90 -21.57 -8.58
C GLN A 127 17.89 -21.36 -7.45
N PRO A 128 17.50 -22.41 -6.71
CA PRO A 128 16.89 -22.24 -5.39
C PRO A 128 17.72 -21.30 -4.50
N ALA A 129 17.08 -20.34 -3.84
CA ALA A 129 17.72 -19.47 -2.87
C ALA A 129 17.82 -20.19 -1.51
N ILE A 130 18.75 -21.14 -1.41
CA ILE A 130 19.14 -21.76 -0.12
C ILE A 130 20.03 -20.79 0.70
N ASP A 131 20.19 -21.08 1.99
CA ASP A 131 20.96 -20.25 2.92
C ASP A 131 22.36 -19.92 2.36
N ALA A 132 22.81 -18.68 2.58
CA ALA A 132 23.93 -18.05 1.86
C ALA A 132 25.29 -18.78 1.97
N THR A 133 25.41 -19.76 2.87
CA THR A 133 26.62 -20.54 3.12
C THR A 133 26.65 -21.90 2.41
N ALA A 134 25.56 -22.33 1.78
CA ALA A 134 25.49 -23.62 1.09
C ALA A 134 25.79 -23.48 -0.41
N THR A 135 26.71 -24.32 -0.92
CA THR A 135 26.92 -24.47 -2.36
C THR A 135 25.70 -25.14 -2.98
N ASN A 136 24.97 -24.42 -3.84
CA ASN A 136 23.80 -24.97 -4.50
C ASN A 136 24.15 -25.54 -5.88
N ASP A 137 24.26 -26.87 -5.96
CA ASP A 137 24.45 -27.59 -7.22
C ASP A 137 23.14 -27.74 -8.02
N TYR A 138 22.00 -27.21 -7.54
CA TYR A 138 20.71 -27.35 -8.19
C TYR A 138 20.30 -26.16 -9.04
N TYR A 139 19.78 -26.44 -10.24
CA TYR A 139 19.36 -25.45 -11.22
C TYR A 139 17.99 -25.78 -11.80
N LEU A 140 17.17 -24.75 -12.02
CA LEU A 140 15.99 -24.87 -12.87
C LEU A 140 16.43 -25.25 -14.28
N SER A 141 16.05 -26.43 -14.72
CA SER A 141 16.50 -27.02 -15.98
C SER A 141 15.37 -27.72 -16.70
N ALA A 142 15.52 -27.89 -18.01
CA ALA A 142 14.61 -28.66 -18.86
C ALA A 142 15.31 -29.91 -19.37
N ASN A 143 14.62 -31.05 -19.30
CA ASN A 143 15.07 -32.29 -19.94
C ASN A 143 14.51 -32.39 -21.37
N VAL A 144 15.37 -32.26 -22.38
CA VAL A 144 14.95 -32.12 -23.79
C VAL A 144 15.03 -33.40 -24.64
N SER A 145 15.19 -34.60 -24.05
CA SER A 145 15.41 -35.85 -24.81
C SER A 145 14.21 -36.79 -25.05
N ALA A 146 12.98 -36.43 -24.68
CA ALA A 146 11.84 -37.36 -24.80
C ALA A 146 10.64 -36.74 -25.54
N GLY A 147 10.13 -37.48 -26.53
CA GLY A 147 9.03 -37.09 -27.43
C GLY A 147 7.91 -36.27 -26.77
N ALA A 148 7.80 -35.03 -27.24
CA ALA A 148 6.73 -34.05 -27.07
C ALA A 148 6.51 -33.40 -25.68
N TYR A 149 7.15 -33.86 -24.59
CA TYR A 149 6.98 -33.24 -23.27
C TYR A 149 8.29 -33.16 -22.48
N TYR A 150 8.96 -32.02 -22.62
CA TYR A 150 10.21 -31.74 -21.92
C TYR A 150 9.93 -31.17 -20.54
N GLY A 151 10.01 -32.02 -19.51
CA GLY A 151 9.74 -31.62 -18.12
C GLY A 151 10.73 -30.55 -17.64
N VAL A 152 10.21 -29.54 -16.96
CA VAL A 152 11.02 -28.54 -16.24
C VAL A 152 11.02 -28.90 -14.77
N GLY A 153 12.22 -28.89 -14.17
CA GLY A 153 12.43 -29.26 -12.79
C GLY A 153 13.69 -28.62 -12.24
N ILE A 154 14.00 -28.93 -10.98
CA ILE A 154 15.23 -28.49 -10.34
C ILE A 154 16.21 -29.66 -10.36
N PHE A 155 17.23 -29.59 -11.21
CA PHE A 155 18.17 -30.69 -11.44
C PHE A 155 19.51 -30.39 -10.78
N ASN A 156 20.13 -31.41 -10.20
CA ASN A 156 21.52 -31.32 -9.76
C ASN A 156 22.44 -31.20 -10.98
N SER A 157 23.44 -30.34 -10.92
CA SER A 157 24.41 -30.08 -12.00
C SER A 157 25.21 -31.30 -12.44
N ARG A 158 25.29 -32.32 -11.57
CA ARG A 158 25.96 -33.60 -11.85
C ARG A 158 25.12 -34.56 -12.68
N VAL A 159 23.83 -34.30 -12.86
CA VAL A 159 22.97 -35.16 -13.69
C VAL A 159 23.38 -35.02 -15.15
N SER A 160 23.89 -36.11 -15.72
CA SER A 160 24.20 -36.22 -17.14
C SER A 160 22.95 -36.49 -17.97
N GLY A 161 22.90 -35.95 -19.19
CA GLY A 161 21.82 -36.15 -20.13
C GLY A 161 21.56 -34.89 -20.95
N ASN A 162 20.45 -34.85 -21.68
CA ASN A 162 20.03 -33.66 -22.42
C ASN A 162 19.33 -32.66 -21.48
N ILE A 163 20.02 -32.27 -20.41
CA ILE A 163 19.56 -31.28 -19.44
C ILE A 163 20.13 -29.91 -19.81
N LYS A 164 19.26 -28.94 -20.05
CA LYS A 164 19.63 -27.55 -20.33
C LYS A 164 19.18 -26.65 -19.19
N ASN A 165 20.06 -25.80 -18.69
CA ASN A 165 19.84 -24.98 -17.48
C ASN A 165 20.11 -23.48 -17.66
N ALA A 166 20.40 -23.06 -18.90
CA ALA A 166 20.58 -21.67 -19.26
C ALA A 166 19.28 -21.13 -19.87
N TRP A 167 18.84 -19.97 -19.37
CA TRP A 167 17.57 -19.34 -19.74
C TRP A 167 17.79 -17.93 -20.27
N VAL A 168 17.00 -17.53 -21.26
CA VAL A 168 16.90 -16.17 -21.77
C VAL A 168 15.58 -15.57 -21.29
N PHE A 169 15.64 -14.41 -20.67
CA PHE A 169 14.46 -13.67 -20.22
C PHE A 169 13.97 -12.78 -21.37
N ALA A 170 13.15 -13.34 -22.24
CA ALA A 170 12.60 -12.61 -23.38
C ALA A 170 11.36 -11.81 -22.98
N PRO A 171 11.22 -10.54 -23.40
CA PRO A 171 9.94 -9.85 -23.25
C PRO A 171 8.85 -10.60 -24.04
N PRO A 172 7.59 -10.63 -23.56
CA PRO A 172 6.49 -11.25 -24.29
C PRO A 172 6.25 -10.52 -25.63
N ILE A 173 6.10 -11.29 -26.73
CA ILE A 173 6.03 -10.81 -28.12
C ILE A 173 4.78 -9.97 -28.40
N THR A 174 3.68 -10.25 -27.71
CA THR A 174 2.46 -9.45 -27.80
C THR A 174 2.45 -8.49 -26.61
N PRO A 175 2.31 -7.16 -26.82
CA PRO A 175 1.69 -6.35 -25.79
C PRO A 175 0.28 -6.91 -25.64
N LEU A 176 0.05 -7.81 -24.67
CA LEU A 176 -1.29 -7.98 -24.11
C LEU A 176 -1.83 -6.55 -23.97
N PRO A 177 -2.98 -6.20 -24.59
CA PRO A 177 -3.42 -4.81 -24.80
C PRO A 177 -3.18 -4.15 -23.48
N PRO A 178 -2.23 -3.19 -23.40
CA PRO A 178 -1.48 -2.92 -22.18
C PRO A 178 -2.48 -3.04 -21.06
N GLN A 179 -2.47 -4.19 -20.35
CA GLN A 179 -3.06 -4.16 -19.03
C GLN A 179 -2.06 -3.20 -18.47
N ALA A 180 -2.46 -1.94 -18.39
CA ALA A 180 -1.64 -0.92 -17.89
C ALA A 180 -1.19 -1.55 -16.56
N SER A 181 0.04 -2.06 -16.54
CA SER A 181 1.00 -1.54 -15.62
C SER A 181 0.77 -0.08 -15.89
N PRO A 182 -0.05 0.62 -15.06
CA PRO A 182 -0.10 2.04 -15.21
C PRO A 182 1.37 2.38 -15.32
N SER A 183 1.72 3.19 -16.31
CA SER A 183 2.91 3.98 -16.15
C SER A 183 2.67 4.64 -14.79
N VAL A 184 3.12 3.98 -13.72
CA VAL A 184 3.57 4.60 -12.52
C VAL A 184 4.79 5.27 -13.09
N ILE A 185 4.54 6.38 -13.79
CA ILE A 185 5.37 7.54 -13.66
C ILE A 185 5.39 7.67 -12.14
N VAL A 186 6.40 7.05 -11.53
CA VAL A 186 6.83 7.43 -10.21
C VAL A 186 7.20 8.86 -10.50
N ALA A 187 6.24 9.76 -10.23
CA ALA A 187 6.49 11.17 -10.34
C ALA A 187 7.82 11.39 -9.62
N PRO A 188 8.75 12.17 -10.19
CA PRO A 188 9.98 12.49 -9.50
C PRO A 188 9.64 12.82 -8.05
N PRO A 189 10.42 12.32 -7.06
CA PRO A 189 10.05 12.39 -5.66
C PRO A 189 9.58 13.80 -5.34
N SER A 190 8.30 13.90 -5.04
CA SER A 190 7.58 15.13 -4.84
C SER A 190 7.12 15.13 -3.40
N ASP A 191 7.28 16.28 -2.74
CA ASP A 191 6.73 16.49 -1.40
C ASP A 191 5.19 16.51 -1.43
N ASN A 192 4.60 16.67 -2.62
CA ASN A 192 3.15 16.74 -2.83
C ASN A 192 2.51 15.37 -2.63
N LYS A 193 1.43 15.33 -1.87
CA LYS A 193 0.68 14.10 -1.60
C LYS A 193 -0.79 14.35 -1.32
N LEU A 194 -1.59 13.31 -1.50
CA LEU A 194 -2.99 13.23 -1.09
C LEU A 194 -3.13 12.14 -0.04
N ASP A 195 -3.53 12.52 1.18
CA ASP A 195 -3.93 11.57 2.21
C ASP A 195 -5.43 11.33 2.11
N ILE A 196 -5.80 10.05 2.15
CA ILE A 196 -7.17 9.57 2.00
C ILE A 196 -7.47 8.68 3.20
N ASP A 197 -8.37 9.13 4.06
CA ASP A 197 -8.84 8.36 5.21
C ASP A 197 -10.11 7.61 4.83
N PHE A 198 -10.07 6.29 4.91
CA PHE A 198 -11.22 5.41 4.77
C PHE A 198 -11.76 5.03 6.13
N LYS A 199 -13.00 5.42 6.45
CA LYS A 199 -13.75 4.89 7.59
C LYS A 199 -14.57 3.70 7.10
N THR A 200 -14.21 2.50 7.53
CA THR A 200 -15.01 1.30 7.27
C THR A 200 -16.28 1.36 8.11
N GLY A 201 -17.39 0.84 7.58
CA GLY A 201 -18.66 0.75 8.30
C GLY A 201 -18.82 -0.57 9.05
N ALA A 202 -20.07 -1.05 9.10
CA ALA A 202 -20.44 -2.29 9.78
C ALA A 202 -19.72 -3.54 9.25
N ASP A 203 -19.29 -3.50 7.98
CA ASP A 203 -18.56 -4.58 7.31
C ASP A 203 -17.09 -4.19 7.07
N ASN A 204 -16.20 -5.16 7.18
CA ASN A 204 -14.76 -4.97 7.09
C ASN A 204 -14.26 -5.05 5.64
N LEU A 205 -13.00 -4.67 5.40
CA LEU A 205 -12.28 -5.07 4.20
C LEU A 205 -11.57 -6.38 4.51
N GLU A 206 -12.05 -7.51 3.99
CA GLU A 206 -11.38 -8.80 4.06
C GLU A 206 -10.64 -9.15 2.75
N MET A 207 -9.46 -9.73 2.88
CA MET A 207 -8.72 -10.24 1.73
C MET A 207 -9.22 -11.61 1.31
N LYS A 208 -9.75 -11.69 0.09
CA LYS A 208 -10.18 -12.94 -0.55
C LYS A 208 -9.25 -13.31 -1.70
N PRO A 209 -9.00 -14.62 -1.94
CA PRO A 209 -8.08 -15.07 -2.98
C PRO A 209 -8.51 -14.72 -4.41
N PHE A 210 -9.80 -14.40 -4.60
CA PHE A 210 -10.43 -14.07 -5.89
C PHE A 210 -10.82 -12.57 -6.03
N GLN A 211 -10.49 -11.73 -5.05
CA GLN A 211 -10.64 -10.28 -5.14
C GLN A 211 -9.25 -9.62 -5.16
N GLU A 212 -9.10 -8.59 -5.98
CA GLU A 212 -7.91 -7.75 -5.95
C GLU A 212 -7.89 -6.89 -4.69
N ASN A 213 -6.69 -6.44 -4.34
CA ASN A 213 -6.50 -5.40 -3.34
C ASN A 213 -7.18 -4.08 -3.78
N VAL A 214 -7.37 -3.16 -2.83
CA VAL A 214 -7.94 -1.85 -3.11
C VAL A 214 -7.04 -1.10 -4.09
N GLU A 215 -7.60 -0.63 -5.21
CA GLU A 215 -6.94 0.31 -6.13
C GLU A 215 -7.55 1.69 -5.90
N VAL A 216 -6.70 2.70 -5.75
CA VAL A 216 -7.13 4.10 -5.68
C VAL A 216 -6.57 4.83 -6.87
N ARG A 217 -7.42 5.60 -7.55
CA ARG A 217 -7.05 6.41 -8.70
C ARG A 217 -7.50 7.85 -8.49
N ILE A 218 -6.60 8.78 -8.74
CA ILE A 218 -6.88 10.21 -8.74
C ILE A 218 -6.89 10.66 -10.19
N ILE A 219 -8.06 11.14 -10.64
CA ILE A 219 -8.22 11.74 -11.95
C ILE A 219 -7.70 13.16 -11.88
N ILE A 220 -6.74 13.49 -12.75
CA ILE A 220 -6.09 14.80 -12.79
C ILE A 220 -6.42 15.48 -14.11
N LYS A 221 -6.86 16.73 -14.03
CA LYS A 221 -7.18 17.54 -15.21
C LYS A 221 -5.90 17.76 -16.03
N ASN A 222 -5.98 17.48 -17.34
CA ASN A 222 -4.92 17.70 -18.32
C ASN A 222 -3.58 17.00 -18.03
N LYS A 223 -3.56 15.99 -17.14
CA LYS A 223 -2.38 15.23 -16.77
C LYS A 223 -2.74 13.74 -16.69
N ALA A 224 -1.72 12.89 -16.59
CA ALA A 224 -1.95 11.47 -16.33
C ALA A 224 -2.57 11.26 -14.94
N ASP A 225 -3.50 10.31 -14.85
CA ASP A 225 -4.06 9.87 -13.57
C ASP A 225 -2.97 9.33 -12.66
N VAL A 226 -3.11 9.55 -11.36
CA VAL A 226 -2.24 8.89 -10.37
C VAL A 226 -2.94 7.65 -9.86
N ILE A 227 -2.27 6.50 -9.98
CA ILE A 227 -2.85 5.20 -9.62
C ILE A 227 -2.00 4.56 -8.52
N LEU A 228 -2.64 4.26 -7.39
CA LEU A 228 -2.08 3.45 -6.33
C LEU A 228 -2.76 2.07 -6.33
N LEU A 229 -2.01 1.08 -6.82
CA LEU A 229 -2.39 -0.32 -6.70
C LEU A 229 -2.10 -0.82 -5.29
N ASN A 230 -2.93 -1.74 -4.79
CA ASN A 230 -2.74 -2.36 -3.49
C ASN A 230 -2.64 -1.35 -2.34
N ALA A 231 -3.58 -0.40 -2.29
CA ALA A 231 -3.64 0.66 -1.29
C ALA A 231 -3.74 0.11 0.15
N ASN A 232 -4.40 -1.02 0.35
CA ASN A 232 -4.47 -1.73 1.63
C ASN A 232 -3.26 -2.62 1.93
N LYS A 233 -2.26 -2.69 1.04
CA LYS A 233 -1.00 -3.44 1.24
C LYS A 233 -1.20 -4.93 1.58
N GLY A 234 -2.28 -5.54 1.08
CA GLY A 234 -2.65 -6.93 1.40
C GLY A 234 -3.15 -7.14 2.83
N GLN A 235 -3.56 -6.08 3.53
CA GLN A 235 -4.09 -6.15 4.88
C GLN A 235 -5.61 -6.07 4.88
N ASN A 236 -6.21 -6.74 5.86
CA ASN A 236 -7.62 -6.54 6.21
C ASN A 236 -7.79 -5.21 6.95
N TRP A 237 -8.90 -4.53 6.74
CA TRP A 237 -9.30 -3.36 7.53
C TRP A 237 -10.53 -3.73 8.34
N ALA A 238 -10.40 -3.78 9.67
CA ALA A 238 -11.49 -4.17 10.57
C ALA A 238 -12.71 -3.25 10.39
N ASN A 239 -13.90 -3.75 10.71
CA ASN A 239 -15.11 -2.94 10.70
C ASN A 239 -14.99 -1.77 11.67
N ASN A 240 -15.72 -0.69 11.38
CA ASN A 240 -15.69 0.56 12.16
C ASN A 240 -14.28 1.16 12.38
N SER A 241 -13.26 0.74 11.64
CA SER A 241 -11.90 1.26 11.73
C SER A 241 -11.66 2.41 10.74
N ILE A 242 -10.58 3.16 10.96
CA ILE A 242 -10.10 4.15 10.00
C ILE A 242 -8.73 3.74 9.46
N ARG A 243 -8.51 3.95 8.16
CA ARG A 243 -7.25 3.63 7.49
C ARG A 243 -6.84 4.74 6.55
N ARG A 244 -5.61 5.22 6.72
CA ARG A 244 -5.02 6.23 5.84
C ARG A 244 -4.25 5.59 4.71
N VAL A 245 -4.55 6.04 3.50
CA VAL A 245 -3.82 5.77 2.28
C VAL A 245 -3.20 7.08 1.82
N THR A 246 -1.88 7.10 1.63
CA THR A 246 -1.16 8.27 1.11
C THR A 246 -0.74 8.01 -0.33
N ILE A 247 -1.09 8.94 -1.22
CA ILE A 247 -0.75 8.91 -2.64
C ILE A 247 0.21 10.07 -2.92
N ASN A 248 1.38 9.78 -3.49
CA ASN A 248 2.29 10.83 -3.94
C ASN A 248 1.74 11.47 -5.22
N LEU A 249 1.76 12.80 -5.28
CA LEU A 249 1.26 13.57 -6.42
C LEU A 249 2.43 14.17 -7.22
N PRO A 250 2.25 14.47 -8.51
CA PRO A 250 3.24 15.16 -9.33
C PRO A 250 3.75 16.46 -8.68
N ALA A 251 5.03 16.79 -8.92
CA ALA A 251 5.65 17.99 -8.34
C ALA A 251 5.02 19.30 -8.83
N ASP A 252 4.53 19.30 -10.06
CA ASP A 252 3.88 20.42 -10.75
C ASP A 252 2.35 20.46 -10.54
N ILE A 253 1.79 19.62 -9.66
CA ILE A 253 0.35 19.57 -9.41
C ILE A 253 -0.14 20.84 -8.72
N THR A 254 -1.29 21.33 -9.16
CA THR A 254 -2.03 22.40 -8.48
C THR A 254 -3.34 21.86 -7.92
N LEU A 255 -3.89 22.57 -6.93
CA LEU A 255 -5.10 22.13 -6.24
C LEU A 255 -6.31 21.98 -7.18
N ASN A 256 -6.44 22.88 -8.16
CA ASN A 256 -7.53 22.92 -9.14
C ASN A 256 -7.44 21.80 -10.21
N GLU A 257 -6.32 21.09 -10.29
CA GLU A 257 -6.15 19.96 -11.21
C GLU A 257 -6.64 18.64 -10.62
N LEU A 258 -6.79 18.53 -9.29
CA LEU A 258 -7.34 17.35 -8.63
C LEU A 258 -8.86 17.30 -8.88
N LYS A 259 -9.33 16.30 -9.66
CA LYS A 259 -10.71 16.29 -10.15
C LYS A 259 -11.60 15.26 -9.46
N GLU A 260 -11.21 13.99 -9.50
CA GLU A 260 -12.02 12.88 -8.98
C GLU A 260 -11.16 11.88 -8.23
N LEU A 261 -11.71 11.32 -7.17
CA LEU A 261 -11.21 10.16 -6.45
C LEU A 261 -12.02 8.94 -6.88
N HIS A 262 -11.37 7.95 -7.44
CA HIS A 262 -11.96 6.64 -7.72
C HIS A 262 -11.33 5.58 -6.81
N VAL A 263 -12.18 4.73 -6.24
CA VAL A 263 -11.76 3.62 -5.39
C VAL A 263 -12.35 2.35 -5.98
N TYR A 264 -11.49 1.40 -6.28
CA TYR A 264 -11.83 0.16 -6.97
C TYR A 264 -11.60 -1.04 -6.07
N ARG A 265 -12.54 -1.98 -6.15
CA ARG A 265 -12.39 -3.32 -5.62
C ARG A 265 -12.79 -4.33 -6.69
N LYS A 266 -11.79 -4.81 -7.43
CA LYS A 266 -11.99 -5.62 -8.64
C LYS A 266 -11.95 -7.12 -8.31
N GLN A 267 -12.57 -7.92 -9.17
CA GLN A 267 -12.32 -9.35 -9.21
C GLN A 267 -10.90 -9.63 -9.71
N LYS A 268 -10.23 -10.62 -9.12
CA LYS A 268 -8.95 -11.13 -9.60
C LYS A 268 -9.17 -11.97 -10.85
N LEU A 269 -8.41 -11.70 -11.91
CA LEU A 269 -8.53 -12.42 -13.17
C LEU A 269 -8.26 -13.92 -12.96
N GLY A 270 -9.23 -14.79 -13.30
CA GLY A 270 -9.15 -16.24 -13.08
C GLY A 270 -9.45 -16.70 -11.64
N GLY A 271 -9.79 -15.79 -10.73
CA GLY A 271 -10.33 -16.11 -9.42
C GLY A 271 -11.81 -16.43 -9.53
N THR A 272 -12.15 -17.71 -9.50
CA THR A 272 -13.55 -18.18 -9.32
C THR A 272 -13.71 -18.57 -7.85
N PRO A 273 -14.80 -18.17 -7.17
CA PRO A 273 -15.15 -18.75 -5.87
C PRO A 273 -15.13 -20.28 -5.99
N THR A 274 -14.51 -20.96 -5.03
CA THR A 274 -14.27 -22.41 -5.12
C THR A 274 -15.52 -23.25 -4.91
N THR A 275 -16.64 -22.63 -4.55
CA THR A 275 -17.91 -23.31 -4.36
C THR A 275 -18.98 -22.70 -5.26
N THR A 276 -19.99 -23.52 -5.55
CA THR A 276 -21.14 -23.21 -6.38
C THR A 276 -21.73 -21.84 -6.06
N ILE A 277 -22.34 -21.21 -7.08
CA ILE A 277 -22.85 -19.83 -7.19
C ILE A 277 -23.67 -19.30 -5.97
N PHE A 278 -24.01 -20.14 -5.00
CA PHE A 278 -24.87 -19.83 -3.87
C PHE A 278 -24.18 -19.60 -2.52
N ASN A 279 -22.86 -19.79 -2.36
CA ASN A 279 -22.20 -19.52 -1.08
C ASN A 279 -21.83 -18.02 -0.94
N ILE A 280 -22.84 -17.18 -0.70
CA ILE A 280 -22.69 -15.72 -0.50
C ILE A 280 -21.69 -15.40 0.62
N ALA A 281 -21.50 -16.32 1.58
CA ALA A 281 -20.58 -16.20 2.71
C ALA A 281 -19.09 -16.18 2.33
N GLU A 282 -18.71 -16.61 1.13
CA GLU A 282 -17.30 -16.57 0.70
C GLU A 282 -16.89 -15.20 0.15
N LYS A 283 -17.85 -14.43 -0.37
CA LYS A 283 -17.61 -13.12 -1.00
C LYS A 283 -17.49 -12.06 0.09
N ASP A 284 -16.42 -11.27 0.06
CA ASP A 284 -16.32 -10.12 0.94
C ASP A 284 -17.09 -8.94 0.35
N ASN A 285 -17.97 -8.38 1.18
CA ASN A 285 -18.49 -7.05 0.96
C ASN A 285 -17.72 -6.09 1.87
N TRP A 286 -17.49 -4.86 1.45
CA TRP A 286 -16.82 -3.89 2.30
C TRP A 286 -17.61 -2.59 2.34
N ASN A 287 -18.04 -2.21 3.53
CA ASN A 287 -18.74 -0.96 3.75
C ASN A 287 -17.73 0.15 4.00
N VAL A 288 -17.86 1.23 3.24
CA VAL A 288 -17.18 2.49 3.51
C VAL A 288 -18.25 3.49 3.91
N ASP A 289 -18.15 4.03 5.12
CA ASP A 289 -19.12 4.99 5.65
C ASP A 289 -18.70 6.43 5.35
N LYS A 290 -17.38 6.66 5.29
CA LYS A 290 -16.81 7.98 5.06
C LYS A 290 -15.44 7.89 4.38
N ILE A 291 -15.20 8.82 3.47
CA ILE A 291 -13.88 9.08 2.89
C ILE A 291 -13.54 10.56 3.11
N SER A 292 -12.44 10.83 3.80
CA SER A 292 -11.89 12.18 3.94
C SER A 292 -10.62 12.31 3.12
N THR A 293 -10.44 13.44 2.43
CA THR A 293 -9.23 13.70 1.65
C THR A 293 -8.55 15.01 2.06
N THR A 294 -7.23 14.97 2.18
CA THR A 294 -6.40 16.15 2.47
C THR A 294 -5.19 16.16 1.52
N ALA A 295 -5.10 17.17 0.68
CA ALA A 295 -3.91 17.41 -0.15
C ALA A 295 -2.87 18.19 0.65
N ARG A 296 -1.61 17.79 0.54
CA ARG A 296 -0.44 18.52 1.03
C ARG A 296 0.40 18.89 -0.18
N LEU A 297 0.40 20.16 -0.56
CA LEU A 297 1.01 20.64 -1.80
C LEU A 297 2.03 21.73 -1.48
N LYS A 298 3.16 21.72 -2.18
CA LYS A 298 4.19 22.74 -2.12
C LYS A 298 3.74 23.94 -2.95
N VAL A 299 3.41 25.03 -2.27
CA VAL A 299 3.00 26.30 -2.86
C VAL A 299 4.00 27.35 -2.41
N ASP A 300 4.69 27.97 -3.36
CA ASP A 300 5.75 28.96 -3.10
C ASP A 300 6.86 28.44 -2.16
N GLY A 301 7.22 27.16 -2.33
CA GLY A 301 8.26 26.50 -1.53
C GLY A 301 7.80 25.98 -0.16
N VAL A 302 6.58 26.30 0.28
CA VAL A 302 6.01 25.90 1.57
C VAL A 302 4.92 24.84 1.38
N ILE A 303 4.90 23.82 2.23
CA ILE A 303 3.84 22.80 2.19
C ILE A 303 2.56 23.36 2.81
N LYS A 304 1.52 23.50 2.01
CA LYS A 304 0.18 23.90 2.45
C LYS A 304 -0.75 22.69 2.45
N SER A 305 -1.67 22.65 3.41
CA SER A 305 -2.66 21.58 3.56
C SER A 305 -4.05 22.05 3.15
N PHE A 306 -4.71 21.31 2.27
CA PHE A 306 -6.03 21.61 1.73
C PHE A 306 -6.97 20.43 1.99
N LYS A 307 -8.01 20.63 2.79
CA LYS A 307 -9.04 19.62 3.06
C LYS A 307 -10.16 19.77 2.03
N PHE A 308 -10.55 18.68 1.39
CA PHE A 308 -11.76 18.64 0.56
C PHE A 308 -12.97 18.30 1.43
N PRO A 309 -14.21 18.58 0.98
CA PRO A 309 -15.41 18.09 1.62
C PRO A 309 -15.33 16.58 1.86
N ASP A 310 -15.78 16.14 3.03
CA ASP A 310 -15.84 14.72 3.36
C ASP A 310 -16.92 14.06 2.50
N PHE A 311 -16.60 12.91 1.90
CA PHE A 311 -17.60 12.04 1.32
C PHE A 311 -18.21 11.23 2.46
N ILE A 312 -19.49 11.41 2.74
CA ILE A 312 -20.20 10.75 3.83
C ILE A 312 -21.53 10.20 3.33
N SER A 313 -22.03 9.16 3.99
CA SER A 313 -23.43 8.80 3.82
C SER A 313 -24.34 9.97 4.20
N PRO A 314 -25.52 10.11 3.58
CA PRO A 314 -26.48 11.12 3.96
C PRO A 314 -26.79 11.06 5.46
N ALA A 315 -26.84 12.20 6.13
CA ALA A 315 -27.09 12.26 7.57
C ALA A 315 -28.41 11.55 7.93
N GLY A 316 -28.36 10.65 8.91
CA GLY A 316 -29.50 9.84 9.33
C GLY A 316 -29.72 8.56 8.53
N SER A 317 -28.90 8.28 7.51
CA SER A 317 -28.93 7.01 6.78
C SER A 317 -28.29 5.89 7.60
N SER A 318 -28.92 4.72 7.62
CA SER A 318 -28.32 3.46 8.09
C SER A 318 -27.39 2.82 7.03
N HIS A 319 -27.32 3.39 5.83
CA HIS A 319 -26.54 2.85 4.72
C HIS A 319 -25.13 3.46 4.71
N PRO A 320 -24.11 2.67 4.33
CA PRO A 320 -22.77 3.18 4.11
C PRO A 320 -22.75 4.23 2.99
N LEU A 321 -21.68 5.04 2.93
CA LEU A 321 -21.41 5.91 1.77
C LEU A 321 -21.36 5.06 0.49
N PHE A 322 -20.66 3.92 0.57
CA PHE A 322 -20.57 2.98 -0.52
C PHE A 322 -20.33 1.57 0.01
N ARG A 323 -21.04 0.58 -0.54
CA ARG A 323 -20.79 -0.82 -0.26
C ARG A 323 -20.12 -1.49 -1.44
N PHE A 324 -18.87 -1.90 -1.26
CA PHE A 324 -18.15 -2.67 -2.25
C PHE A 324 -18.67 -4.10 -2.29
N VAL A 325 -19.34 -4.49 -3.36
CA VAL A 325 -19.86 -5.85 -3.55
C VAL A 325 -19.17 -6.52 -4.72
N PHE A 326 -18.91 -7.82 -4.57
CA PHE A 326 -18.23 -8.61 -5.59
C PHE A 326 -18.99 -8.63 -6.94
N GLU A 327 -20.32 -8.63 -6.91
CA GLU A 327 -21.17 -8.87 -8.09
C GLU A 327 -21.54 -7.60 -8.88
N GLY A 328 -21.01 -6.43 -8.50
CA GLY A 328 -21.21 -5.19 -9.26
C GLY A 328 -22.33 -4.28 -8.75
N GLY A 329 -23.20 -4.74 -7.85
CA GLY A 329 -24.16 -3.90 -7.12
C GLY A 329 -25.15 -3.15 -8.02
N ASP A 330 -25.83 -2.16 -7.47
CA ASP A 330 -26.76 -1.30 -8.20
C ASP A 330 -26.09 -0.12 -8.93
N GLY A 331 -24.79 0.06 -8.72
CA GLY A 331 -23.97 1.10 -9.32
C GLY A 331 -24.17 2.50 -8.74
N ARG A 332 -25.03 2.67 -7.72
CA ARG A 332 -25.32 3.98 -7.08
C ARG A 332 -24.79 4.05 -5.67
N THR A 333 -25.18 3.12 -4.81
CA THR A 333 -24.73 3.02 -3.41
C THR A 333 -23.96 1.72 -3.16
N GLU A 334 -23.97 0.80 -4.12
CA GLU A 334 -23.18 -0.43 -4.10
C GLU A 334 -22.50 -0.70 -5.45
N GLY A 335 -21.35 -1.38 -5.42
CA GLY A 335 -20.71 -1.88 -6.63
C GLY A 335 -19.23 -2.15 -6.48
N GLN A 336 -18.48 -2.20 -7.57
CA GLN A 336 -17.03 -2.43 -7.54
C GLN A 336 -16.20 -1.12 -7.56
N ILE A 337 -16.84 0.02 -7.82
CA ILE A 337 -16.17 1.30 -8.06
C ILE A 337 -16.95 2.41 -7.36
N TYR A 338 -16.30 3.07 -6.41
CA TYR A 338 -16.74 4.35 -5.88
C TYR A 338 -16.11 5.48 -6.69
N LYS A 339 -16.87 6.55 -6.96
CA LYS A 339 -16.39 7.78 -7.60
C LYS A 339 -16.86 8.99 -6.81
N GLY A 340 -15.92 9.83 -6.39
CA GLY A 340 -16.19 11.08 -5.67
C GLY A 340 -15.50 12.26 -6.36
N VAL A 341 -16.20 13.38 -6.52
CA VAL A 341 -15.62 14.61 -7.08
C VAL A 341 -14.83 15.34 -6.00
N LEU A 342 -13.57 15.64 -6.27
CA LEU A 342 -12.71 16.45 -5.41
C LEU A 342 -12.95 17.93 -5.71
N SER A 343 -14.00 18.50 -5.13
CA SER A 343 -14.25 19.93 -5.21
C SER A 343 -13.55 20.66 -4.07
N TYR A 344 -12.50 21.41 -4.37
CA TYR A 344 -11.99 22.37 -3.41
C TYR A 344 -12.87 23.62 -3.45
N MET A 345 -13.67 23.82 -2.40
CA MET A 345 -14.19 25.15 -2.13
C MET A 345 -13.08 25.90 -1.43
N ALA A 346 -12.57 26.96 -2.07
CA ALA A 346 -11.74 27.92 -1.36
C ALA A 346 -12.50 28.31 -0.09
N PRO A 347 -11.84 28.34 1.09
CA PRO A 347 -12.48 28.90 2.26
C PRO A 347 -12.99 30.28 1.83
N ASP A 348 -14.26 30.55 2.12
CA ASP A 348 -14.84 31.87 1.88
C ASP A 348 -13.81 32.89 2.35
N ILE A 349 -13.48 33.85 1.48
CA ILE A 349 -12.66 34.99 1.85
C ILE A 349 -13.53 35.79 2.81
N TYR A 350 -13.60 35.34 4.07
CA TYR A 350 -14.07 36.17 5.14
C TYR A 350 -13.10 37.35 5.16
N PRO A 351 -13.59 38.59 5.02
CA PRO A 351 -12.73 39.75 5.17
C PRO A 351 -11.96 39.59 6.47
N ARG A 352 -10.63 39.80 6.42
CA ARG A 352 -9.70 39.69 7.54
C ARG A 352 -10.29 40.43 8.74
N ALA A 353 -11.02 39.70 9.59
CA ALA A 353 -11.68 40.28 10.74
C ALA A 353 -10.57 40.65 11.73
N ALA A 354 -10.63 41.88 12.25
CA ALA A 354 -9.70 42.40 13.23
C ALA A 354 -9.55 41.42 14.41
N ALA A 355 -8.30 41.18 14.81
CA ALA A 355 -7.83 40.42 15.98
C ALA A 355 -8.89 39.59 16.71
N THR A 356 -9.32 38.48 16.11
CA THR A 356 -10.01 37.42 16.84
C THR A 356 -8.97 36.55 17.54
N ASN A 357 -9.24 36.22 18.80
CA ASN A 357 -8.42 35.27 19.55
C ASN A 357 -8.20 33.98 18.73
N PRO A 358 -7.00 33.37 18.76
CA PRO A 358 -6.72 32.17 17.98
C PRO A 358 -7.75 31.06 18.23
N LEU A 359 -8.07 30.29 17.19
CA LEU A 359 -9.01 29.17 17.28
C LEU A 359 -8.28 27.85 17.07
N VAL A 360 -8.46 26.90 17.97
CA VAL A 360 -7.96 25.54 17.81
C VAL A 360 -9.13 24.60 17.52
N LYS A 361 -8.99 23.81 16.46
CA LYS A 361 -9.92 22.73 16.10
C LYS A 361 -9.23 21.40 16.32
N ILE A 362 -9.89 20.50 17.06
CA ILE A 362 -9.39 19.18 17.42
C ILE A 362 -10.41 18.16 16.91
N GLU A 363 -9.97 17.28 16.01
CA GLU A 363 -10.74 16.18 15.46
C GLU A 363 -10.12 14.85 15.91
N THR A 364 -10.92 13.98 16.52
CA THR A 364 -10.46 12.68 17.03
C THR A 364 -11.33 11.53 16.52
N LEU A 365 -10.76 10.33 16.46
CA LEU A 365 -11.50 9.08 16.40
C LEU A 365 -11.09 8.21 17.59
N THR A 366 -12.07 7.80 18.38
CA THR A 366 -11.88 6.75 19.39
C THR A 366 -11.77 5.39 18.70
N GLY A 367 -10.82 4.54 19.11
CA GLY A 367 -10.64 3.20 18.59
C GLY A 367 -11.54 2.17 19.26
N GLY A 368 -11.00 0.97 19.49
CA GLY A 368 -11.72 -0.16 20.07
C GLY A 368 -12.06 -0.08 21.57
N ASP A 369 -11.69 1.00 22.27
CA ASP A 369 -11.96 1.24 23.70
C ASP A 369 -12.34 2.71 23.88
N ASP A 370 -13.35 2.96 24.70
CA ASP A 370 -13.99 4.28 24.81
C ASP A 370 -13.20 5.28 25.64
N LEU A 371 -13.55 6.56 25.53
CA LEU A 371 -13.22 7.53 26.58
C LEU A 371 -14.45 7.64 27.47
N ARG A 372 -14.39 7.19 28.72
CA ARG A 372 -15.58 7.08 29.59
C ARG A 372 -16.20 8.43 29.95
N GLY A 373 -15.42 9.50 30.01
CA GLY A 373 -15.88 10.80 30.50
C GLY A 373 -15.92 10.85 32.03
N GLY A 374 -16.75 11.74 32.59
CA GLY A 374 -16.78 12.02 34.02
C GLY A 374 -15.43 12.60 34.49
N ASN A 375 -14.64 11.78 35.17
CA ASN A 375 -13.29 12.14 35.63
C ASN A 375 -12.20 11.74 34.61
N ASP A 376 -12.53 10.92 33.62
CA ASP A 376 -11.64 10.43 32.56
C ASP A 376 -11.84 11.29 31.29
N ASN A 377 -10.97 12.28 31.10
CA ASN A 377 -11.12 13.33 30.11
C ASN A 377 -9.85 13.54 29.29
N LEU A 378 -9.99 14.19 28.14
CA LEU A 378 -8.88 14.57 27.28
C LEU A 378 -8.51 16.05 27.50
N ASN A 379 -7.24 16.28 27.80
CA ASN A 379 -6.62 17.61 27.80
C ASN A 379 -5.62 17.71 26.64
N VAL A 380 -5.50 18.89 26.04
CA VAL A 380 -4.46 19.23 25.07
C VAL A 380 -3.62 20.38 25.60
N LEU A 381 -2.30 20.22 25.50
CA LEU A 381 -1.32 21.25 25.84
C LEU A 381 -0.59 21.65 24.57
N ILE A 382 -0.66 22.94 24.22
CA ILE A 382 0.16 23.53 23.17
C ILE A 382 1.39 24.10 23.87
N ARG A 383 2.57 23.56 23.58
CA ARG A 383 3.83 24.05 24.15
C ARG A 383 4.44 25.09 23.23
N LEU A 384 4.85 26.21 23.82
CA LEU A 384 5.45 27.35 23.13
C LEU A 384 6.92 27.50 23.54
N LYS A 385 7.75 27.95 22.60
CA LYS A 385 9.18 28.24 22.80
C LYS A 385 9.41 29.56 23.57
N ILE A 386 8.42 30.44 23.55
CA ILE A 386 8.50 31.80 24.09
C ILE A 386 8.20 31.87 25.60
N ARG A 387 8.57 32.99 26.23
CA ARG A 387 8.25 33.33 27.63
C ARG A 387 7.46 34.64 27.67
N PRO A 388 6.60 34.88 28.70
CA PRO A 388 6.39 34.07 29.90
C PRO A 388 5.45 32.86 29.70
N VAL A 389 4.65 32.84 28.64
CA VAL A 389 3.70 31.75 28.36
C VAL A 389 4.41 30.59 27.67
N ARG A 390 4.73 29.54 28.44
CA ARG A 390 5.28 28.29 27.87
C ARG A 390 4.22 27.31 27.40
N ASN A 391 3.03 27.36 27.97
CA ASN A 391 2.02 26.32 27.79
C ASN A 391 0.63 26.94 27.71
N ILE A 392 -0.12 26.57 26.67
CA ILE A 392 -1.55 26.86 26.56
C ILE A 392 -2.30 25.55 26.80
N ALA A 393 -3.03 25.47 27.90
CA ALA A 393 -3.79 24.28 28.28
C ALA A 393 -5.26 24.40 27.84
N ILE A 394 -5.72 23.40 27.11
CA ILE A 394 -7.11 23.22 26.69
C ILE A 394 -7.61 21.99 27.43
N ASN A 395 -8.23 22.22 28.59
CA ASN A 395 -8.65 21.15 29.48
C ASN A 395 -10.06 20.67 29.16
N ASN A 396 -10.30 19.39 29.45
CA ASN A 396 -11.60 18.74 29.38
C ASN A 396 -12.30 18.97 28.03
N ILE A 397 -11.62 18.59 26.94
CA ILE A 397 -12.12 18.78 25.58
C ILE A 397 -13.45 18.04 25.38
N ASN A 398 -13.59 16.88 26.00
CA ASN A 398 -14.82 16.09 25.98
C ASN A 398 -15.90 16.61 26.94
N GLY A 399 -15.63 17.62 27.78
CA GLY A 399 -16.61 18.21 28.68
C GLY A 399 -17.22 17.22 29.68
N GLY A 400 -16.48 16.19 30.10
CA GLY A 400 -17.01 15.10 30.92
C GLY A 400 -17.88 14.09 30.17
N GLN A 401 -18.07 14.23 28.86
CA GLN A 401 -18.91 13.31 28.09
C GLN A 401 -18.15 12.04 27.70
N LYS A 402 -18.86 10.92 27.68
CA LYS A 402 -18.39 9.66 27.10
C LYS A 402 -18.22 9.79 25.59
N TRP A 403 -17.09 9.33 25.05
CA TRP A 403 -16.90 9.10 23.62
C TRP A 403 -16.81 7.60 23.35
N GLY A 404 -17.91 7.02 22.88
CA GLY A 404 -17.98 5.59 22.59
C GLY A 404 -16.95 5.12 21.55
N ASN A 405 -16.75 3.81 21.52
CA ASN A 405 -15.86 3.14 20.57
C ASN A 405 -16.15 3.57 19.13
N PHE A 406 -15.10 3.74 18.34
CA PHE A 406 -15.19 4.03 16.91
C PHE A 406 -15.96 5.31 16.55
N THR A 407 -16.13 6.25 17.49
CA THR A 407 -16.81 7.54 17.24
C THR A 407 -15.84 8.66 16.89
N GLU A 408 -16.19 9.46 15.87
CA GLU A 408 -15.50 10.70 15.56
C GLU A 408 -16.04 11.84 16.42
N LYS A 409 -15.15 12.73 16.88
CA LYS A 409 -15.52 13.94 17.62
C LYS A 409 -14.72 15.13 17.09
N SER A 410 -15.38 16.29 17.03
CA SER A 410 -14.76 17.54 16.58
C SER A 410 -15.12 18.64 17.56
N PHE A 411 -14.10 19.39 18.01
CA PHE A 411 -14.27 20.50 18.93
C PHE A 411 -13.47 21.70 18.43
N THR A 412 -14.08 22.87 18.53
CA THR A 412 -13.39 24.15 18.30
C THR A 412 -13.38 24.90 19.62
N LYS A 413 -12.21 25.39 20.01
CA LYS A 413 -12.02 26.21 21.20
C LYS A 413 -11.27 27.49 20.83
N THR A 414 -11.67 28.59 21.46
CA THR A 414 -10.91 29.83 21.43
C THR A 414 -9.77 29.74 22.42
N ILE A 415 -8.58 30.16 22.00
CA ILE A 415 -7.39 30.24 22.85
C ILE A 415 -7.35 31.63 23.49
N THR A 416 -7.32 31.66 24.81
CA THR A 416 -7.07 32.88 25.58
C THR A 416 -5.64 32.83 26.11
N ALA A 417 -4.72 33.47 25.39
CA ALA A 417 -3.30 33.55 25.75
C ALA A 417 -2.72 34.88 25.26
N ALA A 418 -1.51 35.21 25.72
CA ALA A 418 -0.73 36.29 25.12
C ALA A 418 -0.51 36.01 23.61
N PRO A 419 -0.33 37.05 22.77
CA PRO A 419 -0.10 36.85 21.34
C PRO A 419 1.09 35.92 21.07
N PHE A 420 0.92 35.02 20.11
CA PHE A 420 1.94 34.10 19.63
C PHE A 420 1.71 33.80 18.15
N THR A 421 2.75 33.33 17.47
CA THR A 421 2.74 32.96 16.06
C THR A 421 2.87 31.45 15.89
N PHE A 422 2.69 30.95 14.66
CA PHE A 422 2.90 29.53 14.37
C PHE A 422 4.33 29.06 14.67
N ASP A 423 5.33 29.92 14.49
CA ASP A 423 6.75 29.57 14.67
C ASP A 423 7.12 29.43 16.16
N ASP A 424 6.33 30.04 17.05
CA ASP A 424 6.49 29.92 18.49
C ASP A 424 6.08 28.55 19.02
N ILE A 425 5.33 27.76 18.25
CA ILE A 425 4.84 26.45 18.68
C ILE A 425 6.00 25.44 18.63
N GLU A 426 6.19 24.72 19.74
CA GLU A 426 7.19 23.67 19.89
C GLU A 426 6.59 22.31 19.50
N ASP A 427 5.57 21.88 20.24
CA ASP A 427 4.84 20.64 20.01
C ASP A 427 3.48 20.63 20.72
N ILE A 428 2.73 19.54 20.54
CA ILE A 428 1.42 19.33 21.16
C ILE A 428 1.48 18.11 22.08
N VAL A 429 0.94 18.20 23.29
CA VAL A 429 0.81 17.07 24.21
C VAL A 429 -0.67 16.78 24.45
N LEU A 430 -1.08 15.53 24.21
CA LEU A 430 -2.36 15.03 24.69
C LEU A 430 -2.17 14.39 26.05
N ARG A 431 -3.09 14.67 26.97
CA ARG A 431 -3.11 14.07 28.30
C ARG A 431 -4.49 13.54 28.63
N HIS A 432 -4.56 12.23 28.86
CA HIS A 432 -5.72 11.56 29.43
C HIS A 432 -5.72 11.75 30.95
N THR A 433 -6.85 12.15 31.55
CA THR A 433 -6.95 12.35 32.99
C THR A 433 -7.38 11.10 33.74
N GLY A 434 -7.67 10.01 33.04
CA GLY A 434 -8.19 8.83 33.70
C GLY A 434 -7.27 8.26 34.77
N GLY A 435 -7.88 7.65 35.78
CA GLY A 435 -7.22 7.20 37.02
C GLY A 435 -6.18 6.10 36.81
N GLY A 436 -5.51 5.71 37.91
CA GLY A 436 -4.71 4.47 37.97
C GLY A 436 -5.35 3.51 38.95
N GLY A 437 -5.09 2.21 38.81
CA GLY A 437 -5.62 1.16 39.69
C GLY A 437 -6.82 0.40 39.13
N MET A 438 -7.43 -0.44 39.98
CA MET A 438 -8.59 -1.26 39.64
C MET A 438 -9.78 -0.35 39.29
N GLY A 439 -10.22 -0.38 38.02
CA GLY A 439 -11.30 0.48 37.51
C GLY A 439 -10.84 1.71 36.70
N ALA A 440 -9.53 1.91 36.52
CA ALA A 440 -9.00 2.94 35.63
C ALA A 440 -9.54 2.80 34.18
N ASP A 441 -9.80 3.93 33.53
CA ASP A 441 -10.17 3.94 32.13
C ASP A 441 -8.95 3.82 31.21
N ASN A 442 -9.15 3.10 30.12
CA ASN A 442 -8.20 3.07 29.03
C ASN A 442 -8.91 3.57 27.78
N TRP A 443 -8.17 4.18 26.87
CA TRP A 443 -8.73 4.79 25.68
C TRP A 443 -7.81 4.57 24.48
N TYR A 444 -8.37 4.07 23.38
CA TYR A 444 -7.66 4.00 22.10
C TYR A 444 -7.91 5.27 21.29
N LEU A 445 -6.84 5.95 20.92
CA LEU A 445 -6.89 7.07 19.98
C LEU A 445 -6.44 6.58 18.60
N ASP A 446 -7.35 6.58 17.63
CA ASP A 446 -7.08 6.06 16.28
C ASP A 446 -6.91 7.17 15.23
N LYS A 447 -7.47 8.36 15.49
CA LYS A 447 -7.24 9.55 14.65
C LYS A 447 -7.05 10.77 15.52
N LEU A 448 -6.07 11.60 15.16
CA LEU A 448 -5.87 12.91 15.74
C LEU A 448 -5.53 13.91 14.65
N LYS A 449 -6.36 14.94 14.52
CA LYS A 449 -6.05 16.12 13.72
C LYS A 449 -6.24 17.38 14.55
N ILE A 450 -5.23 18.22 14.58
CA ILE A 450 -5.25 19.50 15.30
C ILE A 450 -4.91 20.59 14.31
N SER A 451 -5.84 21.52 14.12
CA SER A 451 -5.68 22.71 13.30
C SER A 451 -5.74 23.95 14.18
N LEU A 452 -4.93 24.95 13.85
CA LEU A 452 -4.88 26.22 14.56
C LEU A 452 -5.08 27.36 13.55
N THR A 453 -5.96 28.29 13.91
CA THR A 453 -6.22 29.52 13.15
C THR A 453 -5.69 30.73 13.92
N ILE A 454 -4.77 31.48 13.34
CA ILE A 454 -4.21 32.74 13.89
C ILE A 454 -4.38 33.81 12.81
N GLU A 455 -5.01 34.94 13.16
CA GLU A 455 -5.22 36.07 12.24
C GLU A 455 -5.88 35.70 10.89
N GLY A 456 -6.73 34.68 10.88
CA GLY A 456 -7.41 34.18 9.68
C GLY A 456 -6.60 33.15 8.88
N GLU A 457 -5.31 32.96 9.16
CA GLU A 457 -4.52 31.86 8.59
C GLU A 457 -4.77 30.59 9.39
N THR A 458 -5.08 29.46 8.73
CA THR A 458 -5.26 28.16 9.37
C THR A 458 -4.14 27.20 8.98
N ARG A 459 -3.45 26.60 9.95
CA ARG A 459 -2.45 25.53 9.76
C ARG A 459 -2.85 24.25 10.48
N VAL A 460 -2.58 23.11 9.84
CA VAL A 460 -2.70 21.79 10.47
C VAL A 460 -1.41 21.50 11.22
N LEU A 461 -1.49 21.43 12.55
CA LEU A 461 -0.34 21.18 13.42
C LEU A 461 -0.07 19.69 13.61
N VAL A 462 -1.11 18.89 13.76
CA VAL A 462 -1.00 17.42 13.91
C VAL A 462 -2.00 16.78 12.96
N ASP A 463 -1.59 15.72 12.25
CA ASP A 463 -2.47 14.91 11.42
C ASP A 463 -1.98 13.47 11.38
N GLN A 464 -2.50 12.65 12.30
CA GLN A 464 -2.13 11.23 12.45
C GLN A 464 -3.38 10.35 12.41
N VAL A 465 -3.21 9.17 11.82
CA VAL A 465 -4.20 8.11 11.73
C VAL A 465 -3.47 6.78 11.87
N ASP A 466 -3.86 5.97 12.84
CA ASP A 466 -3.36 4.62 13.07
C ASP A 466 -4.38 3.85 13.94
N ALA A 467 -4.21 2.55 14.17
CA ALA A 467 -5.11 1.77 15.02
C ALA A 467 -4.35 0.90 16.03
N PRO A 468 -3.97 1.45 17.20
CA PRO A 468 -4.12 2.85 17.63
C PRO A 468 -2.88 3.72 17.37
N ILE A 469 -3.05 5.04 17.29
CA ILE A 469 -1.96 6.02 17.39
C ILE A 469 -1.30 5.93 18.77
N HIS A 470 -2.15 5.88 19.80
CA HIS A 470 -1.71 5.72 21.17
C HIS A 470 -2.79 5.01 21.98
N TYR A 471 -2.35 4.09 22.84
CA TYR A 471 -3.19 3.46 23.85
C TYR A 471 -2.97 4.15 25.18
N PHE A 472 -3.93 5.00 25.58
CA PHE A 472 -3.90 5.64 26.88
C PHE A 472 -4.34 4.63 27.93
N LYS A 473 -3.46 4.33 28.89
CA LYS A 473 -3.71 3.39 29.99
C LYS A 473 -2.92 3.81 31.22
N GLY A 474 -3.32 3.37 32.41
CA GLY A 474 -2.51 3.35 33.64
C GLY A 474 -1.40 4.40 33.72
N ASP A 475 -0.17 4.04 33.34
CA ASP A 475 1.01 4.94 33.38
C ASP A 475 1.29 5.67 32.06
N SER A 476 0.67 5.26 30.96
CA SER A 476 0.80 5.85 29.62
C SER A 476 -0.30 6.89 29.33
N ARG A 477 -0.41 7.90 30.19
CA ARG A 477 -1.49 8.90 30.13
C ARG A 477 -1.21 10.11 29.25
N SER A 478 -0.04 10.18 28.62
CA SER A 478 0.33 11.33 27.82
C SER A 478 1.11 10.92 26.59
N LYS A 479 0.87 11.66 25.50
CA LYS A 479 1.56 11.47 24.23
C LYS A 479 1.90 12.85 23.65
N THR A 480 3.18 13.04 23.38
CA THR A 480 3.69 14.23 22.66
C THR A 480 3.68 13.97 21.17
N PHE A 481 3.22 14.96 20.42
CA PHE A 481 3.14 15.00 18.97
C PHE A 481 3.98 16.16 18.45
N GLN A 482 4.97 15.85 17.64
CA GLN A 482 5.71 16.86 16.89
C GLN A 482 4.78 17.52 15.88
N ILE A 483 4.86 18.85 15.74
CA ILE A 483 4.04 19.57 14.77
C ILE A 483 4.56 19.37 13.35
N ILE A 484 3.63 19.38 12.41
CA ILE A 484 3.92 19.56 10.98
C ILE A 484 4.36 21.01 10.80
N ARG A 485 5.55 21.20 10.22
CA ARG A 485 6.10 22.52 9.88
C ARG A 485 5.87 22.86 8.43
#